data_AF-A0A7K0SNP9-F1
#
_entry.id   AF-A0A7K0SNP9-F1
#
_cell.length_a   1.000
_cell.length_b   1.000
_cell.length_c   1.000
_cell.angle_alpha   90.00
_cell.angle_beta   90.00
_cell.angle_gamma   90.00
#
_symmetry.space_group_name_H-M   'P 1'
#
loop_
_entity.id
_entity.type
_entity.pdbx_description
1 polymer ?
#
loop_
_entity_poly.entity_id
_entity_poly.type
_entity_poly.pdbx_seq_one_letter_code
_entity_poly.pdbx_strand_id
1 'polypeptide(L)'
;MSEPGKTKSPLYKERVLPNFGTFAAIFALLPSIAIISEPFDIRIGLVIGVLVVITIWILLVLRAPKIELSQLELKVGRVAISRNLIGEAEIISKDRIFLERGPKLDPGAHKVFQGSVKSAIKIPIADP
;
A
#
# COMPACT_ATOMS: atom_id res chain seq x y z
N MET A 1 -5.68 -38.81 3.83
CA MET A 1 -5.79 -38.02 5.08
C MET A 1 -4.77 -36.90 4.96
N SER A 2 -5.21 -35.68 4.68
CA SER A 2 -4.36 -34.55 4.27
C SER A 2 -3.61 -33.95 5.47
N GLU A 3 -2.28 -33.85 5.39
CA GLU A 3 -1.48 -33.18 6.41
C GLU A 3 -1.66 -31.64 6.32
N PRO A 4 -2.08 -30.97 7.41
CA PRO A 4 -2.10 -29.53 7.48
C PRO A 4 -0.78 -28.99 8.05
N GLY A 5 -0.15 -28.04 7.36
CA GLY A 5 0.78 -27.10 8.03
C GLY A 5 2.28 -27.30 7.82
N LYS A 6 2.76 -27.37 6.57
CA LYS A 6 4.17 -27.03 6.29
C LYS A 6 4.35 -25.51 6.40
N THR A 7 4.53 -25.01 7.62
CA THR A 7 4.87 -23.61 7.90
C THR A 7 6.25 -23.29 7.35
N LYS A 8 6.30 -22.89 6.09
CA LYS A 8 7.45 -22.27 5.42
C LYS A 8 7.45 -20.80 5.83
N SER A 9 8.29 -20.44 6.81
CA SER A 9 8.47 -19.05 7.25
C SER A 9 8.64 -18.10 6.05
N PRO A 10 8.06 -16.88 6.09
CA PRO A 10 8.24 -15.91 5.01
C PRO A 10 9.73 -15.54 4.92
N LEU A 11 10.31 -15.69 3.72
CA LEU A 11 11.68 -15.24 3.42
C LEU A 11 11.76 -13.71 3.46
N TYR A 12 10.70 -13.03 3.02
CA TYR A 12 10.60 -11.59 3.02
C TYR A 12 9.18 -11.18 3.37
N LYS A 13 9.06 -10.13 4.18
CA LYS A 13 7.79 -9.53 4.56
C LYS A 13 7.97 -8.04 4.68
N GLU A 14 7.25 -7.32 3.83
CA GLU A 14 7.27 -5.87 3.80
C GLU A 14 5.86 -5.32 3.84
N ARG A 15 5.70 -4.24 4.60
CA ARG A 15 4.52 -3.40 4.52
C ARG A 15 4.90 -2.08 3.85
N VAL A 16 4.29 -1.81 2.71
CA VAL A 16 4.59 -0.63 1.91
C VAL A 16 3.85 0.56 2.53
N LEU A 17 4.50 1.22 3.48
CA LEU A 17 3.92 2.35 4.20
C LEU A 17 3.90 3.62 3.33
N PRO A 18 2.97 4.54 3.60
CA PRO A 18 3.05 5.88 3.02
C PRO A 18 4.34 6.58 3.43
N ASN A 19 4.85 7.44 2.54
CA ASN A 19 5.97 8.31 2.85
C ASN A 19 5.57 9.37 3.88
N PHE A 20 6.56 9.95 4.55
CA PHE A 20 6.37 10.99 5.56
C PHE A 20 5.57 12.20 5.05
N GLY A 21 5.78 12.60 3.78
CA GLY A 21 5.06 13.70 3.15
C GLY A 21 3.54 13.50 3.11
N THR A 22 3.08 12.26 3.01
CA THR A 22 1.64 11.93 3.04
C THR A 22 1.04 12.21 4.41
N PHE A 23 1.74 11.85 5.50
CA PHE A 23 1.30 12.14 6.87
C PHE A 23 1.30 13.65 7.14
N ALA A 24 2.36 14.34 6.72
CA ALA A 24 2.47 15.80 6.84
C ALA A 24 1.35 16.54 6.09
N ALA A 25 0.98 16.09 4.89
CA ALA A 25 -0.12 16.69 4.14
C ALA A 25 -1.46 16.54 4.87
N ILE A 26 -1.72 15.38 5.48
CA ILE A 26 -2.97 15.13 6.24
C ILE A 26 -3.03 15.97 7.52
N PHE A 27 -1.89 16.28 8.12
CA PHE A 27 -1.83 17.15 9.30
C PHE A 27 -2.44 18.53 9.04
N ALA A 28 -2.41 19.03 7.80
CA ALA A 28 -3.03 20.30 7.42
C ALA A 28 -4.56 20.33 7.65
N LEU A 29 -5.22 19.18 7.81
CA LEU A 29 -6.63 19.13 8.18
C LEU A 29 -6.88 19.65 9.60
N LEU A 30 -5.94 19.51 10.53
CA LEU A 30 -6.09 19.96 11.91
C LEU A 30 -6.39 21.48 12.01
N PRO A 31 -5.53 22.38 11.50
CA PRO A 31 -5.81 23.81 11.53
C PRO A 31 -7.05 24.16 10.70
N SER A 32 -7.30 23.44 9.60
CA SER A 32 -8.47 23.67 8.76
C SER A 32 -9.77 23.46 9.54
N ILE A 33 -9.89 22.33 10.26
CA ILE A 33 -11.06 22.01 11.08
C ILE A 33 -11.18 22.96 12.28
N ALA A 34 -10.06 23.34 12.90
CA ALA A 34 -10.06 24.30 14.01
C ALA A 34 -10.63 25.66 13.57
N ILE A 35 -10.16 26.22 12.45
CA ILE A 35 -10.63 27.51 11.92
C ILE A 35 -12.11 27.45 11.52
N ILE A 36 -12.56 26.35 10.89
CA ILE A 36 -13.97 26.17 10.52
C ILE A 36 -14.87 26.15 11.76
N SER A 37 -14.37 25.69 12.90
CA SER A 37 -15.13 25.56 14.14
C SER A 37 -15.16 26.83 14.99
N GLU A 38 -14.45 27.89 14.58
CA GLU A 38 -14.36 29.17 15.30
C GLU A 38 -15.72 29.77 15.69
N PRO A 39 -16.78 29.75 14.84
CA PRO A 39 -18.08 30.32 15.22
C PRO A 39 -18.78 29.59 16.37
N PHE A 40 -18.33 28.37 16.71
CA PHE A 40 -18.93 27.52 17.73
C PHE A 40 -18.05 27.47 18.98
N ASP A 41 -16.87 26.85 18.85
CA ASP A 41 -15.82 26.76 19.87
C ASP A 41 -14.57 26.13 19.23
N ILE A 42 -13.47 26.89 19.22
CA ILE A 42 -12.17 26.44 18.69
C ILE A 42 -11.64 25.19 19.41
N ARG A 43 -11.93 25.01 20.71
CA ARG A 43 -11.48 23.84 21.49
C ARG A 43 -12.14 22.56 20.97
N ILE A 44 -13.43 22.62 20.65
CA ILE A 44 -14.17 21.51 20.05
C ILE A 44 -13.57 21.19 18.67
N GLY A 45 -13.31 22.22 17.86
CA GLY A 45 -12.66 22.07 16.56
C GLY A 45 -11.29 21.40 16.63
N LEU A 46 -10.47 21.78 17.62
CA LEU A 46 -9.16 21.17 17.83
C LEU A 46 -9.27 19.70 18.20
N VAL A 47 -10.18 19.33 19.12
CA VAL A 47 -10.41 17.93 19.51
C VAL A 47 -10.86 17.10 18.31
N ILE A 48 -11.85 17.58 17.56
CA ILE A 48 -12.34 16.88 16.36
C ILE A 48 -11.23 16.76 15.31
N GLY A 49 -10.48 17.84 15.06
CA GLY A 49 -9.39 17.84 14.10
C GLY A 49 -8.31 16.83 14.44
N VAL A 50 -7.91 16.73 15.72
CA VAL A 50 -6.94 15.73 16.18
C VAL A 50 -7.48 14.31 15.96
N LEU A 51 -8.73 14.06 16.34
CA LEU A 51 -9.36 12.74 16.15
C LEU A 51 -9.41 12.35 14.67
N VAL A 52 -9.76 13.28 13.79
CA VAL A 52 -9.81 13.05 12.34
C VAL A 52 -8.41 12.73 11.79
N VAL A 53 -7.40 13.54 12.10
CA VAL A 53 -6.03 13.32 11.63
C VAL A 53 -5.49 11.98 12.09
N ILE A 54 -5.61 11.66 13.38
CA ILE A 54 -5.17 10.38 13.94
C ILE A 54 -5.91 9.22 13.29
N THR A 55 -7.23 9.33 13.11
CA THR A 55 -8.04 8.29 12.46
C THR A 55 -7.55 8.03 11.04
N ILE A 56 -7.31 9.09 10.24
CA ILE A 56 -6.81 8.94 8.87
C ILE A 56 -5.42 8.32 8.87
N TRP A 57 -4.50 8.75 9.75
CA TRP A 57 -3.17 8.17 9.86
C TRP A 57 -3.21 6.68 10.20
N ILE A 58 -4.05 6.27 11.16
CA ILE A 58 -4.26 4.87 11.50
C ILE A 58 -4.79 4.10 10.29
N LEU A 59 -5.81 4.63 9.61
CA LEU A 59 -6.39 3.99 8.42
C LEU A 59 -5.36 3.83 7.29
N LEU A 60 -4.48 4.81 7.08
CA LEU A 60 -3.40 4.72 6.11
C LEU A 60 -2.43 3.58 6.43
N VAL A 61 -2.00 3.47 7.69
CA VAL A 61 -1.11 2.39 8.14
C VAL A 61 -1.81 1.04 8.03
N LEU A 62 -3.07 0.95 8.44
CA LEU A 62 -3.86 -0.29 8.37
C LEU A 62 -4.15 -0.74 6.93
N ARG A 63 -4.33 0.19 5.99
CA ARG A 63 -4.56 -0.12 4.58
C ARG A 63 -3.27 -0.22 3.75
N ALA A 64 -2.11 0.07 4.34
CA ALA A 64 -0.84 -0.05 3.65
C ALA A 64 -0.65 -1.48 3.09
N PRO A 65 -0.36 -1.63 1.79
CA PRO A 65 -0.16 -2.92 1.14
C PRO A 65 0.88 -3.77 1.85
N LYS A 66 0.66 -5.09 1.83
CA LYS A 66 1.59 -6.08 2.36
C LYS A 66 2.10 -6.95 1.22
N ILE A 67 3.40 -7.20 1.24
CA ILE A 67 4.11 -8.09 0.33
C ILE A 67 4.78 -9.15 1.20
N GLU A 68 4.48 -10.41 0.92
CA GLU A 68 5.09 -11.54 1.62
C GLU A 68 5.63 -12.52 0.58
N LEU A 69 6.93 -12.77 0.61
CA LEU A 69 7.58 -13.79 -0.19
C LEU A 69 7.92 -14.97 0.70
N SER A 70 7.39 -16.13 0.36
CA SER A 70 7.81 -17.40 0.96
C SER A 70 8.64 -18.19 -0.04
N GLN A 71 9.10 -19.37 0.35
CA GLN A 71 9.78 -20.25 -0.60
C GLN A 71 8.85 -20.89 -1.65
N LEU A 72 7.51 -20.90 -1.46
CA LEU A 72 6.57 -21.56 -2.38
C LEU A 72 5.69 -20.56 -3.14
N GLU A 73 5.39 -19.44 -2.51
CA GLU A 73 4.38 -18.50 -2.98
C GLU A 73 4.81 -17.05 -2.72
N LEU A 74 4.40 -16.17 -3.62
CA LEU A 74 4.43 -14.72 -3.47
C LEU A 74 3.01 -14.25 -3.16
N LYS A 75 2.84 -13.55 -2.05
CA LYS A 75 1.58 -12.90 -1.65
C LYS A 75 1.70 -11.40 -1.80
N VAL A 76 0.77 -10.80 -2.53
CA VAL A 76 0.66 -9.36 -2.69
C VAL A 76 -0.79 -8.97 -2.44
N GLY A 77 -1.04 -8.26 -1.34
CA GLY A 77 -2.40 -7.88 -0.95
C GLY A 77 -3.29 -9.10 -0.67
N ARG A 78 -4.26 -9.35 -1.56
CA ARG A 78 -5.24 -10.46 -1.44
C ARG A 78 -4.90 -11.67 -2.32
N VAL A 79 -3.89 -11.56 -3.18
CA VAL A 79 -3.55 -12.59 -4.15
C VAL A 79 -2.29 -13.33 -3.70
N ALA A 80 -2.32 -14.66 -3.80
CA ALA A 80 -1.20 -15.56 -3.57
C ALA A 80 -0.92 -16.32 -4.87
N ILE A 81 0.33 -16.28 -5.35
CA ILE A 81 0.76 -16.93 -6.59
C ILE A 81 1.94 -17.85 -6.30
N SER A 82 1.90 -19.07 -6.83
CA SER A 82 3.00 -20.03 -6.72
C SER A 82 4.26 -19.53 -7.43
N ARG A 83 5.43 -19.70 -6.80
CA ARG A 83 6.74 -19.25 -7.35
C ARG A 83 7.13 -19.93 -8.65
N ASN A 84 6.49 -21.04 -9.00
CA ASN A 84 6.74 -21.73 -10.26
C ASN A 84 6.02 -21.09 -11.46
N LEU A 85 5.06 -20.19 -11.20
CA LEU A 85 4.23 -19.53 -12.23
C LEU A 85 4.66 -18.07 -12.47
N ILE A 86 5.70 -17.59 -11.78
CA ILE A 86 6.21 -16.23 -11.92
C ILE A 86 7.48 -16.23 -12.77
N GLY A 87 7.56 -15.28 -13.70
CA GLY A 87 8.77 -15.02 -14.47
C GLY A 87 9.72 -14.05 -13.75
N GLU A 88 10.70 -13.54 -14.49
CA GLU A 88 11.70 -12.60 -13.98
C GLU A 88 11.08 -11.25 -13.58
N ALA A 89 11.38 -10.78 -12.37
CA ALA A 89 10.84 -9.54 -11.85
C ALA A 89 11.57 -8.32 -12.45
N GLU A 90 10.82 -7.43 -13.08
CA GLU A 90 11.33 -6.18 -13.64
C GLU A 90 11.13 -5.03 -12.65
N ILE A 91 12.19 -4.29 -12.37
CA ILE A 91 12.13 -3.09 -11.52
C ILE A 91 11.77 -1.88 -12.40
N ILE A 92 10.64 -1.26 -12.09
CA ILE A 92 10.17 -0.05 -12.76
C ILE A 92 10.62 1.18 -11.98
N SER A 93 11.46 1.99 -12.62
CA SER A 93 11.95 3.26 -12.10
C SER A 93 10.90 4.37 -12.14
N LYS A 94 11.18 5.46 -11.42
CA LYS A 94 10.27 6.61 -11.26
C LYS A 94 9.92 7.33 -12.56
N ASP A 95 10.81 7.34 -13.53
CA ASP A 95 10.60 7.93 -14.86
C ASP A 95 9.60 7.11 -15.70
N ARG A 96 9.51 5.80 -15.47
CA ARG A 96 8.61 4.90 -16.23
C ARG A 96 7.29 4.61 -15.52
N ILE A 97 7.24 4.81 -14.20
CA ILE A 97 6.12 4.42 -13.34
C ILE A 97 4.76 4.97 -13.80
N PHE A 98 4.73 6.18 -14.35
CA PHE A 98 3.49 6.80 -14.81
C PHE A 98 2.90 6.05 -16.01
N LEU A 99 3.75 5.67 -16.96
CA LEU A 99 3.34 4.91 -18.14
C LEU A 99 2.92 3.48 -17.76
N GLU A 100 3.68 2.82 -16.88
CA GLU A 100 3.37 1.45 -16.40
C GLU A 100 2.09 1.37 -15.56
N ARG A 101 1.69 2.45 -14.86
CA ARG A 101 0.41 2.53 -14.14
C ARG A 101 -0.77 2.91 -15.04
N GLY A 102 -0.51 3.45 -16.22
CA GLY A 102 -1.50 3.96 -17.15
C GLY A 102 -1.52 3.16 -18.45
N PRO A 103 -1.12 3.73 -19.60
CA PRO A 103 -1.31 3.11 -20.92
C PRO A 103 -0.66 1.73 -21.10
N LYS A 104 0.43 1.42 -20.38
CA LYS A 104 1.14 0.15 -20.49
C LYS A 104 0.65 -0.92 -19.53
N LEU A 105 -0.34 -0.60 -18.70
CA LEU A 105 -0.89 -1.53 -17.73
C LEU A 105 -1.80 -2.53 -18.44
N ASP A 106 -1.45 -3.81 -18.35
CA ASP A 106 -2.28 -4.90 -18.84
C ASP A 106 -3.65 -4.89 -18.12
N PRO A 107 -4.79 -4.88 -18.86
CA PRO A 107 -6.13 -4.95 -18.27
C PRO A 107 -6.37 -6.17 -17.38
N GLY A 108 -5.69 -7.29 -17.64
CA GLY A 108 -5.79 -8.53 -16.87
C GLY A 108 -4.86 -8.60 -15.66
N ALA A 109 -3.97 -7.61 -15.47
CA ALA A 109 -2.99 -7.66 -14.39
C ALA A 109 -3.60 -7.40 -13.01
N HIS A 110 -3.19 -8.21 -12.03
CA HIS A 110 -3.42 -7.89 -10.62
C HIS A 110 -2.46 -6.78 -10.18
N LYS A 111 -3.01 -5.66 -9.71
CA LYS A 111 -2.24 -4.47 -9.35
C LYS A 111 -2.48 -4.06 -7.90
N VAL A 112 -1.39 -3.79 -7.19
CA VAL A 112 -1.42 -3.23 -5.84
C VAL A 112 -0.45 -2.06 -5.82
N PHE A 113 -1.00 -0.86 -5.77
CA PHE A 113 -0.21 0.37 -5.72
C PHE A 113 -0.33 1.04 -4.36
N GLN A 114 0.79 1.56 -3.88
CA GLN A 114 0.83 2.51 -2.79
C GLN A 114 1.07 3.90 -3.40
N GLY A 115 0.15 4.85 -3.15
CA GLY A 115 0.12 6.12 -3.88
C GLY A 115 1.33 7.03 -3.69
N SER A 116 2.09 6.86 -2.62
CA SER A 116 3.26 7.68 -2.27
C SER A 116 4.60 7.08 -2.73
N VAL A 117 4.60 5.81 -3.16
CA VAL A 117 5.77 5.11 -3.70
C VAL A 117 5.93 5.43 -5.18
N LYS A 118 7.17 5.73 -5.56
CA LYS A 118 7.54 6.22 -6.90
C LYS A 118 8.19 5.15 -7.78
N SER A 119 8.37 3.94 -7.29
CA SER A 119 8.81 2.76 -8.04
C SER A 119 7.72 1.70 -8.07
N ALA A 120 7.90 0.69 -8.90
CA ALA A 120 7.11 -0.54 -8.85
C ALA A 120 7.97 -1.72 -9.27
N ILE A 121 7.45 -2.91 -9.02
CA ILE A 121 7.99 -4.16 -9.55
C ILE A 121 6.88 -4.77 -10.40
N LYS A 122 7.24 -5.16 -11.62
CA LYS A 122 6.36 -5.88 -12.53
C LYS A 122 6.84 -7.32 -12.60
N ILE A 123 5.92 -8.26 -12.37
CA ILE A 123 6.24 -9.68 -12.37
C ILE A 123 5.35 -10.33 -13.43
N PRO A 124 5.92 -10.79 -14.56
CA PRO A 124 5.15 -11.50 -15.57
C PRO A 124 4.74 -12.87 -15.02
N ILE A 125 3.57 -13.35 -15.48
CA ILE A 125 3.16 -14.73 -15.23
C ILE A 125 3.75 -15.59 -16.35
N ALA A 126 4.50 -16.62 -15.96
CA ALA A 126 5.05 -17.62 -16.86
C ALA A 126 4.25 -18.91 -16.65
N ASP A 127 3.07 -18.97 -17.27
CA ASP A 127 2.28 -20.21 -17.36
C ASP A 127 2.77 -20.98 -18.60
N PRO A 128 3.21 -22.25 -18.48
CA PRO A 128 3.60 -23.07 -19.63
C PRO A 128 2.44 -23.40 -20.58
#